data_AF-A0AAD3CHG1-F1
#
_entry.id   AF-A0AAD3CHG1-F1
#
_cell.length_a   1.000
_cell.length_b   1.000
_cell.length_c   1.000
_cell.angle_alpha   90.00
_cell.angle_beta   90.00
_cell.angle_gamma   90.00
#
_symmetry.space_group_name_H-M   'P 1'
#
loop_
_entity.id
_entity.type
_entity.pdbx_description
1 polymer ?
#
loop_
_entity_poly.entity_id
_entity_poly.type
_entity_poly.pdbx_seq_one_letter_code
_entity_poly.pdbx_strand_id
1 'polypeptide(L)'
;MRSSRILSKHILFSTIDDDSPSDYDPDSLLDPNLKDFTVDTNEEDESIRTELKRELLLLSSVSDRGLFLSTEEKSIVEDIVTQLEALNPTSETASQSYGVWDLVCTNTQAFRSSPFFQTIRSVLNDKTSADNAFNLHAAVTSVGKVGRVRQVIQENGKFTSEVDLEVGFLPVRVRVITNAFFEIIGAEQWELSIDSTIVKKSNIPLLDEMPNVPVGDFYNRVRGSIPTVYLKTYYVDDSVRITRDVDDNFYVFVRA
;
A
#
# COMPACT_ATOMS: atom_id res chain seq x y z
N MET A 1 27.15 74.77 -22.11
CA MET A 1 28.47 75.17 -22.67
C MET A 1 29.48 74.09 -22.32
N ARG A 2 30.01 73.38 -23.34
CA ARG A 2 31.17 72.45 -23.34
C ARG A 2 31.07 71.18 -22.46
N SER A 3 31.46 69.99 -22.88
CA SER A 3 31.91 69.42 -24.16
C SER A 3 31.99 67.89 -23.97
N SER A 4 31.69 67.13 -25.02
CA SER A 4 31.75 65.66 -25.13
C SER A 4 33.11 65.03 -24.82
N ARG A 5 33.12 63.72 -24.52
CA ARG A 5 33.80 62.70 -25.35
C ARG A 5 33.46 61.26 -24.93
N ILE A 6 33.06 60.47 -25.92
CA ILE A 6 32.98 59.00 -25.95
C ILE A 6 34.26 58.48 -26.63
N LEU A 7 34.76 57.29 -26.22
CA LEU A 7 35.47 56.22 -26.98
C LEU A 7 36.12 55.27 -25.93
N SER A 8 35.68 54.02 -25.71
CA SER A 8 35.75 52.77 -26.50
C SER A 8 37.05 51.94 -26.30
N LYS A 9 36.83 50.73 -25.73
CA LYS A 9 37.53 49.42 -25.83
C LYS A 9 39.04 49.32 -25.57
N HIS A 10 39.40 48.45 -24.61
CA HIS A 10 40.37 47.36 -24.83
C HIS A 10 40.06 46.17 -23.90
N ILE A 11 39.98 44.98 -24.51
CA ILE A 11 39.94 43.66 -23.88
C ILE A 11 41.40 43.26 -23.59
N LEU A 12 41.68 42.77 -22.38
CA LEU A 12 42.89 42.01 -22.07
C LEU A 12 42.48 40.78 -21.25
N PHE A 13 42.55 39.63 -21.91
CA PHE A 13 42.67 38.31 -21.29
C PHE A 13 44.05 38.23 -20.61
N SER A 14 44.11 37.77 -19.37
CA SER A 14 45.35 37.26 -18.77
C SER A 14 45.09 35.94 -18.04
N THR A 15 45.66 34.91 -18.65
CA THR A 15 46.14 33.60 -18.18
C THR A 15 45.92 33.15 -16.73
N ILE A 16 45.53 31.87 -16.66
CA ILE A 16 45.59 30.91 -15.55
C ILE A 16 46.99 30.93 -14.90
N ASP A 17 47.02 31.03 -13.56
CA ASP A 17 48.04 30.42 -12.73
C ASP A 17 47.34 29.60 -11.64
N ASP A 18 47.70 28.33 -11.64
CA ASP A 18 47.31 27.24 -10.75
C ASP A 18 48.22 27.26 -9.53
N ASP A 19 47.65 27.42 -8.35
CA ASP A 19 48.29 27.12 -7.07
C ASP A 19 47.19 26.74 -6.06
N SER A 20 46.75 25.48 -6.14
CA SER A 20 45.98 24.84 -5.07
C SER A 20 46.91 24.29 -3.99
N PRO A 21 46.41 24.09 -2.76
CA PRO A 21 46.17 22.70 -2.40
C PRO A 21 44.75 22.54 -1.87
N SER A 22 43.96 21.83 -2.67
CA SER A 22 42.73 21.19 -2.23
C SER A 22 43.10 20.10 -1.22
N ASP A 23 42.53 20.16 -0.02
CA ASP A 23 42.49 19.04 0.94
C ASP A 23 41.54 17.94 0.42
N TYR A 24 41.84 17.43 -0.77
CA TYR A 24 41.21 16.26 -1.33
C TYR A 24 42.06 15.08 -0.91
N ASP A 25 41.66 14.44 0.19
CA ASP A 25 42.21 13.15 0.60
C ASP A 25 41.55 12.06 -0.24
N PRO A 26 42.25 11.43 -1.21
CA PRO A 26 41.66 10.38 -2.04
C PRO A 26 41.34 9.11 -1.25
N ASP A 27 41.78 9.00 0.02
CA ASP A 27 41.52 7.85 0.88
C ASP A 27 40.21 8.00 1.70
N SER A 28 39.52 9.15 1.66
CA SER A 28 38.21 9.31 2.33
C SER A 28 37.05 8.60 1.61
N LEU A 29 37.30 7.96 0.46
CA LEU A 29 36.36 7.12 -0.27
C LEU A 29 36.39 5.63 0.18
N LEU A 30 37.13 5.31 1.23
CA LEU A 30 37.30 3.95 1.73
C LEU A 30 36.76 3.77 3.16
N ASP A 31 35.64 4.41 3.52
CA ASP A 31 34.85 3.93 4.66
C ASP A 31 33.81 2.91 4.18
N PRO A 32 34.02 1.59 4.41
CA PRO A 32 33.08 0.55 4.01
C PRO A 32 31.77 0.55 4.81
N ASN A 33 31.57 1.48 5.76
CA ASN A 33 30.37 1.57 6.60
C ASN A 33 29.51 2.83 6.42
N LEU A 34 29.79 3.71 5.46
CA LEU A 34 28.89 4.82 5.14
C LEU A 34 28.00 4.48 3.94
N LYS A 35 26.95 3.68 4.18
CA LYS A 35 25.82 3.57 3.26
C LYS A 35 24.85 4.69 3.56
N ASP A 36 25.22 5.91 3.17
CA ASP A 36 24.30 7.03 3.17
C ASP A 36 23.40 6.87 1.94
N PHE A 37 22.17 6.39 2.15
CA PHE A 37 21.15 6.36 1.11
C PHE A 37 20.64 7.78 0.95
N THR A 38 21.28 8.55 0.07
CA THR A 38 20.72 9.83 -0.37
C THR A 38 19.47 9.51 -1.20
N VAL A 39 18.31 9.76 -0.59
CA VAL A 39 17.00 9.82 -1.25
C VAL A 39 17.13 10.83 -2.39
N ASP A 40 16.83 10.39 -3.61
CA ASP A 40 16.64 11.28 -4.76
C ASP A 40 15.39 12.12 -4.50
N THR A 41 15.55 13.23 -3.78
CA THR A 41 14.49 14.23 -3.59
C THR A 41 14.47 15.13 -4.81
N ASN A 42 14.12 14.58 -5.96
CA ASN A 42 13.77 15.39 -7.11
C ASN A 42 12.47 16.14 -6.76
N GLU A 43 12.56 17.46 -6.51
CA GLU A 43 11.39 18.30 -6.17
C GLU A 43 10.26 18.16 -7.21
N GLU A 44 10.61 17.85 -8.47
CA GLU A 44 9.64 17.56 -9.53
C GLU A 44 8.83 16.30 -9.23
N ASP A 45 9.46 15.22 -8.77
CA ASP A 45 8.79 13.95 -8.46
C ASP A 45 7.85 14.08 -7.25
N GLU A 46 8.22 14.90 -6.26
CA GLU A 46 7.35 15.21 -5.13
C GLU A 46 6.10 16.00 -5.55
N SER A 47 6.27 16.97 -6.45
CA SER A 47 5.14 17.72 -7.00
C SER A 47 4.21 16.82 -7.81
N ILE A 48 4.76 15.95 -8.68
CA ILE A 48 3.98 15.01 -9.49
C ILE A 48 3.22 14.02 -8.59
N ARG A 49 3.91 13.43 -7.60
CA ARG A 49 3.30 12.53 -6.62
C ARG A 49 2.16 13.21 -5.86
N THR A 50 2.31 14.48 -5.50
CA THR A 50 1.28 15.25 -4.79
C THR A 50 0.02 15.43 -5.65
N GLU A 51 0.17 15.77 -6.93
CA GLU A 51 -0.97 15.95 -7.84
C GLU A 51 -1.67 14.61 -8.14
N LEU A 52 -0.91 13.56 -8.44
CA LEU A 52 -1.43 12.21 -8.67
C LEU A 52 -2.18 11.68 -7.44
N LYS A 53 -1.63 11.86 -6.24
CA LYS A 53 -2.28 11.49 -4.98
C LYS A 53 -3.61 12.23 -4.82
N ARG A 54 -3.64 13.52 -5.12
CA ARG A 54 -4.86 14.33 -5.03
C ARG A 54 -5.93 13.80 -5.97
N GLU A 55 -5.58 13.54 -7.22
CA GLU A 55 -6.51 12.99 -8.22
C GLU A 55 -7.06 11.63 -7.79
N LEU A 56 -6.19 10.72 -7.33
CA LEU A 56 -6.58 9.42 -6.81
C LEU A 56 -7.58 9.53 -5.66
N LEU A 57 -7.31 10.40 -4.69
CA LEU A 57 -8.18 10.59 -3.53
C LEU A 57 -9.53 11.22 -3.91
N LEU A 58 -9.55 12.13 -4.89
CA LEU A 58 -10.79 12.70 -5.44
C LEU A 58 -11.66 11.60 -6.08
N LEU A 59 -11.09 10.78 -6.96
CA LEU A 59 -11.79 9.65 -7.59
C LEU A 59 -12.25 8.63 -6.54
N SER A 60 -11.42 8.36 -5.54
CA SER A 60 -11.74 7.45 -4.43
C SER A 60 -12.91 7.96 -3.58
N SER A 61 -13.02 9.28 -3.38
CA SER A 61 -14.04 9.89 -2.53
C SER A 61 -15.47 9.75 -3.09
N VAL A 62 -15.61 9.62 -4.41
CA VAL A 62 -16.91 9.54 -5.09
C VAL A 62 -17.28 8.14 -5.56
N SER A 63 -16.38 7.16 -5.41
CA SER A 63 -16.52 5.83 -6.05
C SER A 63 -16.83 4.67 -5.11
N ASP A 64 -17.01 4.92 -3.80
CA ASP A 64 -17.20 3.87 -2.77
C ASP A 64 -16.12 2.77 -2.85
N ARG A 65 -14.86 3.16 -2.68
CA ARG A 65 -13.68 2.28 -2.80
C ARG A 65 -13.45 1.69 -4.19
N GLY A 66 -13.84 2.42 -5.24
CA GLY A 66 -13.67 1.99 -6.64
C GLY A 66 -14.85 1.20 -7.21
N LEU A 67 -15.87 0.93 -6.40
CA LEU A 67 -17.04 0.14 -6.81
C LEU A 67 -17.85 0.79 -7.94
N PHE A 68 -17.99 2.11 -7.91
CA PHE A 68 -18.82 2.87 -8.86
C PHE A 68 -18.05 3.50 -10.02
N LEU A 69 -16.75 3.22 -10.16
CA LEU A 69 -15.95 3.74 -11.28
C LEU A 69 -16.42 3.15 -12.62
N SER A 70 -16.49 4.00 -13.64
CA SER A 70 -16.62 3.57 -15.04
C SER A 70 -15.40 2.78 -15.50
N THR A 71 -15.49 2.12 -16.65
CA THR A 71 -14.35 1.38 -17.22
C THR A 71 -13.17 2.32 -17.52
N GLU A 72 -13.46 3.53 -18.02
CA GLU A 72 -12.46 4.55 -18.32
C GLU A 72 -11.83 5.08 -17.02
N GLU A 73 -12.64 5.37 -16.00
CA GLU A 73 -12.15 5.82 -14.69
C GLU A 73 -11.28 4.75 -14.01
N LYS A 74 -11.61 3.45 -14.16
CA LYS A 74 -10.78 2.35 -13.67
C LYS A 74 -9.39 2.35 -14.31
N SER A 75 -9.32 2.54 -15.64
CA SER A 75 -8.04 2.64 -16.36
C SER A 75 -7.23 3.83 -15.85
N ILE A 76 -7.87 4.98 -15.64
CA ILE A 76 -7.20 6.19 -15.10
C ILE A 76 -6.65 5.91 -13.70
N VAL A 77 -7.44 5.29 -12.82
CA VAL A 77 -6.98 4.94 -11.47
C VAL A 77 -5.83 3.94 -11.51
N GLU A 78 -5.88 2.93 -12.37
CA GLU A 78 -4.78 1.96 -12.56
C GLU A 78 -3.49 2.65 -13.02
N ASP A 79 -3.59 3.60 -13.96
CA ASP A 79 -2.46 4.39 -14.45
C ASP A 79 -1.88 5.30 -13.35
N ILE A 80 -2.73 5.96 -12.56
CA ILE A 80 -2.30 6.80 -11.43
C ILE A 80 -1.59 5.97 -10.36
N VAL A 81 -2.17 4.82 -9.99
CA VAL A 81 -1.57 3.90 -9.01
C VAL A 81 -0.20 3.44 -9.47
N THR A 82 -0.07 3.02 -10.74
CA THR A 82 1.21 2.56 -11.30
C THR A 82 2.26 3.68 -11.31
N GLN A 83 1.88 4.91 -11.63
CA GLN A 83 2.79 6.06 -11.56
C GLN A 83 3.21 6.40 -10.12
N LEU A 84 2.28 6.35 -9.16
CA LEU A 84 2.60 6.57 -7.74
C LEU A 84 3.56 5.51 -7.19
N GLU A 85 3.44 4.27 -7.63
CA GLU A 85 4.37 3.18 -7.28
C GLU A 85 5.78 3.44 -7.85
N ALA A 86 5.85 3.97 -9.07
CA ALA A 86 7.13 4.35 -9.70
C ALA A 86 7.79 5.58 -9.03
N LEU A 87 6.98 6.50 -8.48
CA LEU A 87 7.42 7.72 -7.78
C LEU A 87 7.54 7.55 -6.25
N ASN A 88 7.55 6.30 -5.79
CA ASN A 88 7.72 5.96 -4.39
C ASN A 88 9.05 6.54 -3.85
N PRO A 89 9.01 7.34 -2.76
CA PRO A 89 10.18 8.08 -2.27
C PRO A 89 11.21 7.22 -1.52
N THR A 90 10.95 5.94 -1.27
CA THR A 90 11.85 5.09 -0.47
C THR A 90 12.00 3.70 -1.06
N SER A 91 13.22 3.16 -1.02
CA SER A 91 13.46 1.76 -1.38
C SER A 91 12.96 0.77 -0.32
N GLU A 92 12.69 1.21 0.92
CA GLU A 92 12.34 0.34 2.06
C GLU A 92 10.87 0.48 2.48
N THR A 93 9.97 0.42 1.50
CA THR A 93 8.52 0.70 1.67
C THR A 93 7.83 -0.19 2.70
N ALA A 94 8.23 -1.45 2.77
CA ALA A 94 7.68 -2.44 3.68
C ALA A 94 7.86 -2.02 5.16
N SER A 95 9.00 -1.37 5.47
CA SER A 95 9.32 -0.90 6.81
C SER A 95 8.68 0.45 7.17
N GLN A 96 8.24 1.23 6.17
CA GLN A 96 7.62 2.54 6.40
C GLN A 96 6.10 2.47 6.59
N SER A 97 5.50 1.30 6.38
CA SER A 97 4.05 1.15 6.29
C SER A 97 3.36 0.76 7.62
N TYR A 98 4.04 0.89 8.76
CA TYR A 98 3.44 0.70 10.09
C TYR A 98 2.32 1.70 10.35
N GLY A 99 1.33 1.33 11.17
CA GLY A 99 0.25 2.18 11.67
C GLY A 99 -1.16 1.73 11.29
N VAL A 100 -2.12 2.65 11.38
CA VAL A 100 -3.54 2.38 11.11
C VAL A 100 -3.94 2.96 9.75
N TRP A 101 -4.58 2.12 8.95
CA TRP A 101 -4.80 2.36 7.54
C TRP A 101 -6.24 1.98 7.16
N ASP A 102 -6.97 2.88 6.52
CA ASP A 102 -8.31 2.61 5.99
C ASP A 102 -8.26 2.53 4.45
N LEU A 103 -8.92 1.50 3.89
CA LEU A 103 -8.97 1.30 2.43
C LEU A 103 -9.88 2.36 1.78
N VAL A 104 -9.37 3.04 0.76
CA VAL A 104 -10.12 4.07 0.02
C VAL A 104 -10.33 3.74 -1.44
N CYS A 105 -9.55 2.82 -2.02
CA CYS A 105 -9.69 2.41 -3.42
C CYS A 105 -9.11 1.02 -3.67
N THR A 106 -9.70 0.29 -4.61
CA THR A 106 -9.18 -0.99 -5.13
C THR A 106 -9.82 -1.28 -6.49
N ASN A 107 -9.15 -2.07 -7.33
CA ASN A 107 -9.72 -2.59 -8.59
C ASN A 107 -10.48 -3.92 -8.42
N THR A 108 -10.52 -4.49 -7.21
CA THR A 108 -11.18 -5.76 -6.92
C THR A 108 -12.15 -5.63 -5.75
N GLN A 109 -12.71 -6.74 -5.23
CA GLN A 109 -13.58 -6.65 -4.06
C GLN A 109 -12.80 -6.25 -2.80
N ALA A 110 -13.21 -5.18 -2.13
CA ALA A 110 -12.53 -4.59 -0.98
C ALA A 110 -12.17 -5.57 0.16
N PHE A 111 -13.00 -6.59 0.41
CA PHE A 111 -12.74 -7.61 1.44
C PHE A 111 -11.51 -8.48 1.11
N ARG A 112 -11.10 -8.57 -0.16
CA ARG A 112 -9.90 -9.32 -0.60
C ARG A 112 -8.59 -8.71 -0.11
N SER A 113 -8.62 -7.47 0.39
CA SER A 113 -7.46 -6.88 1.07
C SER A 113 -7.11 -7.59 2.39
N SER A 114 -8.01 -8.39 2.97
CA SER A 114 -7.75 -9.14 4.19
C SER A 114 -7.05 -10.47 3.87
N PRO A 115 -5.99 -10.85 4.61
CA PRO A 115 -5.25 -12.09 4.36
C PRO A 115 -6.14 -13.33 4.46
N PHE A 116 -7.16 -13.33 5.33
CA PHE A 116 -8.13 -14.43 5.43
C PHE A 116 -8.75 -14.76 4.07
N PHE A 117 -9.30 -13.76 3.38
CA PHE A 117 -9.92 -13.99 2.07
C PHE A 117 -8.88 -14.37 1.03
N GLN A 118 -7.67 -13.82 1.08
CA GLN A 118 -6.58 -14.23 0.18
C GLN A 118 -6.19 -15.70 0.37
N THR A 119 -6.24 -16.24 1.59
CA THR A 119 -5.95 -17.67 1.82
C THR A 119 -7.02 -18.62 1.29
N ILE A 120 -8.28 -18.20 1.16
CA ILE A 120 -9.32 -19.03 0.53
C ILE A 120 -8.91 -19.40 -0.90
N ARG A 121 -8.21 -18.51 -1.61
CA ARG A 121 -7.65 -18.82 -2.93
C ARG A 121 -6.61 -19.94 -2.88
N SER A 122 -5.70 -19.91 -1.90
CA SER A 122 -4.69 -20.96 -1.69
C SER A 122 -5.32 -22.33 -1.40
N VAL A 123 -6.58 -22.36 -0.94
CA VAL A 123 -7.32 -23.62 -0.75
C VAL A 123 -7.84 -24.16 -2.06
N LEU A 124 -8.36 -23.28 -2.92
CA LEU A 124 -9.11 -23.65 -4.11
C LEU A 124 -8.23 -23.99 -5.33
N ASN A 125 -6.91 -23.79 -5.26
CA ASN A 125 -5.88 -24.20 -6.24
C ASN A 125 -6.10 -23.77 -7.71
N ASP A 126 -7.16 -23.02 -8.02
CA ASP A 126 -7.47 -22.47 -9.34
C ASP A 126 -8.02 -21.04 -9.17
N LYS A 127 -7.43 -20.09 -9.92
CA LYS A 127 -7.82 -18.68 -9.90
C LYS A 127 -9.28 -18.49 -10.31
N THR A 128 -9.72 -19.21 -11.35
CA THR A 128 -11.09 -19.10 -11.86
C THR A 128 -12.10 -19.60 -10.82
N SER A 129 -11.79 -20.73 -10.18
CA SER A 129 -12.61 -21.29 -9.10
C SER A 129 -12.64 -20.39 -7.86
N ALA A 130 -11.51 -19.77 -7.50
CA ALA A 130 -11.45 -18.80 -6.42
C ALA A 130 -12.26 -17.54 -6.74
N ASP A 131 -12.10 -16.96 -7.93
CA ASP A 131 -12.87 -15.80 -8.39
C ASP A 131 -14.36 -16.09 -8.44
N ASN A 132 -14.74 -17.27 -8.94
CA ASN A 132 -16.13 -17.73 -8.90
C ASN A 132 -16.63 -17.94 -7.48
N ALA A 133 -15.82 -18.47 -6.57
CA ALA A 133 -16.19 -18.62 -5.17
C ALA A 133 -16.32 -17.26 -4.46
N PHE A 134 -15.49 -16.27 -4.79
CA PHE A 134 -15.61 -14.90 -4.27
C PHE A 134 -16.79 -14.15 -4.87
N ASN A 135 -17.04 -14.31 -6.16
CA ASN A 135 -18.21 -13.75 -6.83
C ASN A 135 -19.50 -14.41 -6.34
N LEU A 136 -19.48 -15.71 -6.08
CA LEU A 136 -20.58 -16.43 -5.45
C LEU A 136 -20.70 -16.07 -3.98
N HIS A 137 -19.60 -15.90 -3.25
CA HIS A 137 -19.63 -15.43 -1.86
C HIS A 137 -20.25 -14.04 -1.80
N ALA A 138 -19.74 -13.07 -2.57
CA ALA A 138 -20.37 -11.75 -2.73
C ALA A 138 -21.83 -11.86 -3.23
N ALA A 139 -22.04 -12.81 -4.15
CA ALA A 139 -23.25 -13.37 -4.74
C ALA A 139 -24.31 -13.93 -3.78
N VAL A 140 -23.88 -14.43 -2.62
CA VAL A 140 -24.67 -15.23 -1.66
C VAL A 140 -24.74 -14.51 -0.31
N THR A 141 -23.71 -13.74 0.02
CA THR A 141 -23.82 -12.59 0.92
C THR A 141 -24.63 -11.46 0.27
N SER A 142 -25.08 -11.62 -0.98
CA SER A 142 -25.86 -10.68 -1.78
C SER A 142 -26.89 -9.94 -0.95
N VAL A 143 -26.73 -8.61 -0.94
CA VAL A 143 -27.27 -7.54 -0.06
C VAL A 143 -26.25 -7.03 0.99
N GLY A 144 -25.12 -7.70 1.13
CA GLY A 144 -24.06 -7.30 2.03
C GLY A 144 -23.13 -6.21 1.51
N LYS A 145 -23.41 -4.94 1.82
CA LYS A 145 -22.49 -3.83 1.59
C LYS A 145 -21.19 -4.05 2.37
N VAL A 146 -20.05 -3.99 1.69
CA VAL A 146 -18.73 -3.91 2.37
C VAL A 146 -18.63 -2.51 2.98
N GLY A 147 -18.58 -2.46 4.30
CA GLY A 147 -18.41 -1.23 5.08
C GLY A 147 -16.96 -0.80 5.12
N ARG A 148 -16.52 -0.36 6.30
CA ARG A 148 -15.13 0.03 6.54
C ARG A 148 -14.21 -1.17 6.41
N VAL A 149 -13.09 -0.96 5.74
CA VAL A 149 -11.97 -1.91 5.69
C VAL A 149 -10.75 -1.22 6.28
N ARG A 150 -10.21 -1.79 7.36
CA ARG A 150 -9.10 -1.23 8.12
C ARG A 150 -7.99 -2.26 8.28
N GLN A 151 -6.76 -1.79 8.27
CA GLN A 151 -5.58 -2.58 8.60
C GLN A 151 -4.78 -1.86 9.70
N VAL A 152 -4.33 -2.61 10.69
CA VAL A 152 -3.46 -2.15 11.77
C VAL A 152 -2.17 -2.95 11.67
N ILE A 153 -1.06 -2.25 11.48
CA ILE A 153 0.26 -2.82 11.23
C ILE A 153 1.19 -2.35 12.33
N GLN A 154 1.71 -3.28 13.13
CA GLN A 154 2.51 -2.96 14.31
C GLN A 154 3.97 -3.37 14.10
N GLU A 155 4.90 -2.58 14.65
CA GLU A 155 6.35 -2.85 14.59
C GLU A 155 6.76 -4.18 15.22
N ASN A 156 5.93 -4.73 16.12
CA ASN A 156 6.16 -6.03 16.74
C ASN A 156 5.80 -7.23 15.83
N GLY A 157 5.59 -7.02 14.54
CA GLY A 157 5.22 -8.05 13.57
C GLY A 157 3.76 -8.47 13.62
N LYS A 158 2.87 -7.74 14.32
CA LYS A 158 1.43 -8.03 14.33
C LYS A 158 0.69 -7.26 13.24
N PHE A 159 -0.19 -7.97 12.56
CA PHE A 159 -1.08 -7.44 11.54
C PHE A 159 -2.54 -7.77 11.90
N THR A 160 -3.41 -6.78 11.89
CA THR A 160 -4.85 -6.96 12.09
C THR A 160 -5.61 -6.34 10.92
N SER A 161 -6.45 -7.12 10.24
CA SER A 161 -7.38 -6.64 9.23
C SER A 161 -8.81 -6.72 9.75
N GLU A 162 -9.53 -5.60 9.71
CA GLU A 162 -10.94 -5.51 10.04
C GLU A 162 -11.75 -5.20 8.78
N VAL A 163 -12.73 -6.04 8.48
CA VAL A 163 -13.64 -5.87 7.34
C VAL A 163 -15.07 -5.87 7.86
N ASP A 164 -15.73 -4.72 7.77
CA ASP A 164 -17.17 -4.63 8.03
C ASP A 164 -17.94 -5.14 6.81
N LEU A 165 -18.87 -6.05 7.04
CA LEU A 165 -19.75 -6.67 6.06
C LEU A 165 -21.18 -6.55 6.56
N GLU A 166 -22.08 -6.03 5.74
CA GLU A 166 -23.50 -6.37 5.89
C GLU A 166 -23.70 -7.79 5.31
N VAL A 167 -24.61 -8.61 5.84
CA VAL A 167 -24.78 -10.00 5.35
C VAL A 167 -26.26 -10.31 5.16
N GLY A 168 -26.61 -10.67 3.92
CA GLY A 168 -27.97 -11.10 3.55
C GLY A 168 -28.99 -9.96 3.53
N PHE A 169 -30.28 -10.30 3.43
CA PHE A 169 -31.39 -9.35 3.26
C PHE A 169 -31.77 -8.56 4.53
N LEU A 170 -31.21 -8.92 5.68
CA LEU A 170 -31.42 -8.25 6.95
C LEU A 170 -30.27 -7.26 7.20
N PRO A 171 -30.50 -6.10 7.86
CA PRO A 171 -29.46 -5.11 8.15
C PRO A 171 -28.51 -5.55 9.29
N VAL A 172 -28.00 -6.77 9.20
CA VAL A 172 -27.05 -7.34 10.16
C VAL A 172 -25.64 -6.99 9.71
N ARG A 173 -24.97 -6.18 10.54
CA ARG A 173 -23.56 -5.84 10.38
C ARG A 173 -22.67 -6.81 11.13
N VAL A 174 -21.71 -7.35 10.41
CA VAL A 174 -20.69 -8.29 10.87
C VAL A 174 -19.33 -7.64 10.64
N ARG A 175 -18.41 -7.81 11.57
CA ARG A 175 -17.01 -7.44 11.41
C ARG A 175 -16.16 -8.71 11.40
N VAL A 176 -15.45 -8.93 10.31
CA VAL A 176 -14.45 -9.99 10.21
C VAL A 176 -13.11 -9.38 10.62
N ILE A 177 -12.53 -9.89 11.70
CA ILE A 177 -11.22 -9.48 12.22
C ILE A 177 -10.25 -10.63 11.96
N THR A 178 -9.26 -10.40 11.13
CA THR A 178 -8.18 -11.34 10.84
C THR A 178 -6.92 -10.87 11.52
N ASN A 179 -6.36 -11.67 12.42
CA ASN A 179 -5.04 -11.46 12.99
C ASN A 179 -4.03 -12.33 12.24
N ALA A 180 -2.90 -11.75 11.90
CA ALA A 180 -1.78 -12.41 11.28
C ALA A 180 -0.48 -11.90 11.91
N PHE A 181 0.56 -12.71 11.81
CA PHE A 181 1.93 -12.25 11.96
C PHE A 181 2.45 -11.85 10.59
N PHE A 182 3.23 -10.78 10.52
CA PHE A 182 3.88 -10.39 9.29
C PHE A 182 5.39 -10.25 9.47
N GLU A 183 6.11 -10.64 8.43
CA GLU A 183 7.55 -10.49 8.32
C GLU A 183 7.88 -9.72 7.04
N ILE A 184 8.91 -8.87 7.12
CA ILE A 184 9.45 -8.19 5.95
C ILE A 184 10.50 -9.12 5.34
N ILE A 185 10.19 -9.67 4.17
CA ILE A 185 11.06 -10.61 3.45
C ILE A 185 11.84 -9.94 2.30
N GLY A 186 11.56 -8.67 2.05
CA GLY A 186 12.28 -7.83 1.08
C GLY A 186 11.82 -6.37 1.16
N ALA A 187 12.53 -5.49 0.47
CA ALA A 187 12.31 -4.04 0.42
C ALA A 187 10.82 -3.63 0.29
N GLU A 188 10.09 -4.30 -0.60
CA GLU A 188 8.66 -4.06 -0.86
C GLU A 188 7.76 -5.22 -0.42
N GLN A 189 8.27 -6.25 0.25
CA GLN A 189 7.56 -7.52 0.39
C GLN A 189 7.23 -7.89 1.84
N TRP A 190 5.96 -8.23 2.05
CA TRP A 190 5.45 -8.81 3.29
C TRP A 190 5.06 -10.27 3.09
N GLU A 191 5.45 -11.08 4.06
CA GLU A 191 4.92 -12.42 4.27
C GLU A 191 3.96 -12.38 5.47
N LEU A 192 2.71 -12.79 5.27
CA LEU A 192 1.66 -12.80 6.29
C LEU A 192 1.26 -14.23 6.63
N SER A 193 1.47 -14.63 7.89
CA SER A 193 1.03 -15.91 8.44
C SER A 193 -0.24 -15.71 9.27
N ILE A 194 -1.36 -16.31 8.84
CA ILE A 194 -2.63 -16.15 9.53
C ILE A 194 -2.60 -16.87 10.89
N ASP A 195 -2.93 -16.14 11.94
CA ASP A 195 -3.11 -16.66 13.28
C ASP A 195 -4.58 -17.03 13.52
N SER A 196 -5.48 -16.04 13.47
CA SER A 196 -6.87 -16.21 13.84
C SER A 196 -7.82 -15.33 13.02
N THR A 197 -9.05 -15.82 12.80
CA THR A 197 -10.14 -15.03 12.20
C THR A 197 -11.35 -15.07 13.11
N ILE A 198 -11.80 -13.89 13.54
CA ILE A 198 -12.92 -13.69 14.45
C ILE A 198 -14.03 -12.96 13.70
N VAL A 199 -15.25 -13.46 13.81
CA VAL A 199 -16.43 -12.84 13.23
C VAL A 199 -17.27 -12.22 14.35
N LYS A 200 -17.20 -10.90 14.53
CA LYS A 200 -18.01 -10.15 15.51
C LYS A 200 -19.33 -9.70 14.88
N LYS A 201 -20.46 -9.82 15.56
CA LYS A 201 -21.77 -9.31 15.09
C LYS A 201 -22.12 -8.05 15.86
N SER A 202 -22.34 -6.93 15.19
CA SER A 202 -22.41 -5.62 15.88
C SER A 202 -23.80 -5.20 16.39
N ASN A 203 -24.87 -5.99 16.22
CA ASN A 203 -26.24 -5.54 16.55
C ASN A 203 -27.15 -6.56 17.28
N ILE A 204 -26.65 -7.71 17.76
CA ILE A 204 -27.48 -8.71 18.46
C ILE A 204 -26.73 -9.25 19.70
N PRO A 205 -27.13 -8.88 20.94
CA PRO A 205 -26.44 -9.28 22.18
C PRO A 205 -26.36 -10.80 22.43
N LEU A 206 -27.23 -11.59 21.80
CA LEU A 206 -27.34 -13.04 22.03
C LEU A 206 -26.42 -13.89 21.12
N LEU A 207 -25.69 -13.28 20.19
CA LEU A 207 -24.90 -13.98 19.17
C LEU A 207 -23.38 -13.69 19.24
N ASP A 208 -22.92 -13.01 20.29
CA ASP A 208 -21.49 -12.76 20.58
C ASP A 208 -20.73 -14.03 21.03
N GLU A 209 -21.42 -15.14 21.22
CA GLU A 209 -20.85 -16.44 21.63
C GLU A 209 -20.35 -17.30 20.46
N MET A 210 -20.30 -16.77 19.23
CA MET A 210 -19.74 -17.55 18.12
C MET A 210 -18.24 -17.80 18.38
N PRO A 211 -17.81 -19.08 18.37
CA PRO A 211 -16.46 -19.44 18.76
C PRO A 211 -15.45 -18.79 17.80
N ASN A 212 -14.34 -18.30 18.38
CA ASN A 212 -13.14 -17.98 17.62
C ASN A 212 -12.82 -19.17 16.72
N VAL A 213 -12.73 -18.97 15.41
CA VAL A 213 -12.33 -20.03 14.50
C VAL A 213 -10.82 -19.91 14.39
N PRO A 214 -10.03 -20.81 15.01
CA PRO A 214 -8.59 -20.80 14.88
C PRO A 214 -8.25 -21.33 13.50
N VAL A 215 -8.39 -20.46 12.50
CA VAL A 215 -8.19 -20.79 11.10
C VAL A 215 -6.76 -21.32 10.89
N GLY A 216 -5.77 -20.74 11.56
CA GLY A 216 -4.39 -21.24 11.57
C GLY A 216 -4.28 -22.70 12.05
N ASP A 217 -4.88 -23.04 13.19
CA ASP A 217 -4.86 -24.42 13.73
C ASP A 217 -5.62 -25.41 12.86
N PHE A 218 -6.75 -24.99 12.28
CA PHE A 218 -7.49 -25.81 11.34
C PHE A 218 -6.65 -26.15 10.10
N TYR A 219 -6.00 -25.16 9.50
CA TYR A 219 -5.13 -25.39 8.35
C TYR A 219 -3.88 -26.20 8.72
N ASN A 220 -3.25 -25.93 9.85
CA ASN A 220 -2.10 -26.70 10.30
C ASN A 220 -2.47 -28.18 10.53
N ARG A 221 -3.65 -28.44 11.12
CA ARG A 221 -4.14 -29.81 11.35
C ARG A 221 -4.56 -30.53 10.06
N VAL A 222 -5.10 -29.82 9.07
CA VAL A 222 -5.64 -30.42 7.84
C VAL A 222 -4.60 -30.50 6.71
N ARG A 223 -3.68 -29.55 6.64
CA ARG A 223 -2.68 -29.42 5.55
C ARG A 223 -1.22 -29.47 6.00
N GLY A 224 -0.94 -29.40 7.31
CA GLY A 224 0.43 -29.43 7.84
C GLY A 224 1.21 -28.12 7.68
N SER A 225 0.56 -27.04 7.26
CA SER A 225 1.16 -25.70 7.17
C SER A 225 0.17 -24.59 7.52
N ILE A 226 0.68 -23.51 8.08
CA ILE A 226 -0.07 -22.26 8.30
C ILE A 226 -0.19 -21.58 6.93
N PRO A 227 -1.38 -21.10 6.54
CA PRO A 227 -1.54 -20.48 5.24
C PRO A 227 -0.87 -19.10 5.23
N THR A 228 0.01 -18.93 4.26
CA THR A 228 0.82 -17.72 4.08
C THR A 228 0.32 -16.90 2.91
N VAL A 229 0.33 -15.59 3.05
CA VAL A 229 -0.01 -14.61 2.02
C VAL A 229 1.18 -13.72 1.75
N TYR A 230 1.46 -13.44 0.48
CA TYR A 230 2.52 -12.52 0.07
C TYR A 230 1.91 -11.24 -0.48
N LEU A 231 2.35 -10.10 0.04
CA LEU A 231 1.93 -8.78 -0.43
C LEU A 231 3.14 -7.96 -0.85
N LYS A 232 2.96 -7.17 -1.90
CA LYS A 232 3.89 -6.08 -2.23
C LYS A 232 3.32 -4.78 -1.70
N THR A 233 4.12 -3.95 -1.05
CA THR A 233 3.69 -2.68 -0.48
C THR A 233 4.56 -1.56 -1.02
N TYR A 234 3.92 -0.47 -1.41
CA TYR A 234 4.53 0.77 -1.85
C TYR A 234 4.15 1.88 -0.88
N TYR A 235 5.14 2.61 -0.40
CA TYR A 235 4.93 3.77 0.45
C TYR A 235 4.82 4.99 -0.45
N VAL A 236 3.72 5.74 -0.40
CA VAL A 236 3.63 6.99 -1.17
C VAL A 236 4.10 8.13 -0.27
N ASP A 237 3.54 8.21 0.93
CA ASP A 237 3.93 9.10 2.01
C ASP A 237 3.24 8.70 3.34
N ASP A 238 3.39 9.53 4.38
CA ASP A 238 2.80 9.32 5.71
C ASP A 238 1.27 9.20 5.72
N SER A 239 0.62 9.66 4.65
CA SER A 239 -0.83 9.69 4.49
C SER A 239 -1.37 8.59 3.59
N VAL A 240 -0.58 8.05 2.66
CA VAL A 240 -1.02 7.05 1.66
C VAL A 240 0.00 5.93 1.49
N ARG A 241 -0.52 4.70 1.44
CA ARG A 241 0.22 3.53 0.97
C ARG A 241 -0.60 2.72 -0.03
N ILE A 242 0.10 1.98 -0.87
CA ILE A 242 -0.49 1.08 -1.86
C ILE A 242 0.01 -0.33 -1.55
N THR A 243 -0.86 -1.31 -1.69
CA THR A 243 -0.48 -2.72 -1.55
C THR A 243 -1.02 -3.50 -2.74
N ARG A 244 -0.24 -4.45 -3.25
CA ARG A 244 -0.63 -5.39 -4.28
C ARG A 244 -0.61 -6.82 -3.77
N ASP A 245 -1.59 -7.60 -4.19
CA ASP A 245 -1.60 -9.05 -3.94
C ASP A 245 -0.89 -9.83 -5.06
N VAL A 246 -0.84 -11.15 -4.90
CA VAL A 246 -0.25 -12.09 -5.87
C VAL A 246 -0.96 -12.13 -7.24
N ASP A 247 -2.14 -11.53 -7.38
CA ASP A 247 -2.86 -11.36 -8.64
C ASP A 247 -2.66 -9.99 -9.27
N ASP A 248 -1.80 -9.14 -8.68
CA ASP A 248 -1.58 -7.76 -9.09
C ASP A 248 -2.81 -6.84 -8.88
N ASN A 249 -3.77 -7.25 -8.04
CA ASN A 249 -4.83 -6.33 -7.61
C ASN A 249 -4.25 -5.32 -6.62
N PHE A 250 -4.57 -4.05 -6.79
CA PHE A 250 -4.10 -2.99 -5.90
C PHE A 250 -5.14 -2.66 -4.82
N TYR A 251 -4.62 -2.15 -3.71
CA TYR A 251 -5.37 -1.68 -2.55
C TYR A 251 -4.73 -0.38 -2.07
N VAL A 252 -5.44 0.74 -2.21
CA VAL A 252 -4.98 2.06 -1.76
C VAL A 252 -5.52 2.34 -0.37
N PHE A 253 -4.63 2.61 0.57
CA PHE A 253 -4.96 2.93 1.94
C PHE A 253 -4.57 4.35 2.31
N VAL A 254 -5.40 5.00 3.12
CA VAL A 254 -5.07 6.28 3.77
C VAL A 254 -4.86 6.09 5.27
N ARG A 255 -4.03 6.95 5.85
CA ARG A 255 -3.84 7.00 7.31
C ARG A 255 -5.16 7.36 8.00
N ALA A 256 -5.52 6.60 9.03
CA ALA A 256 -6.80 6.72 9.75
C ALA A 256 -6.72 7.55 11.04
#